data_AF-A0A963SI06-F1
#
_entry.id   AF-A0A963SI06-F1
#
_cell.length_a   1.000
_cell.length_b   1.000
_cell.length_c   1.000
_cell.angle_alpha   90.00
_cell.angle_beta   90.00
_cell.angle_gamma   90.00
#
_symmetry.space_group_name_H-M   'P 1'
#
loop_
_entity.id
_entity.type
_entity.pdbx_description
1 polymer ?
#
loop_
_entity_poly.entity_id
_entity_poly.type
_entity_poly.pdbx_seq_one_letter_code
_entity_poly.pdbx_strand_id
1 'polypeptide(L)'
;MKLIRVWLSLAAAVGIAVSAPAMAQEKAGVRPGFEETQIAGEKIVLFRPDIKVGEQSMGGLFEPRAEWTDTARELIGAELERAQVNLSNELVKMPELDDEDAELLDEYQALFDTVSDSIIEYQFFPGNRLPTRKGGDFDWTLGPGTSRLAELSGARYGLFIMTEDQYGSTGRKIAQLFIGVQSGVHKGAAGLVDLQTGHVLWMNADLQMGGDVRDAEGVKKRVRQLLEDFPGSTPAAE
;
A
#
# COMPACT_ATOMS: atom_id res chain seq x y z
N MET A 1 -5.24 -78.20 -10.19
CA MET A 1 -5.55 -77.19 -11.23
C MET A 1 -5.07 -75.83 -10.74
N LYS A 2 -3.99 -75.31 -11.35
CA LYS A 2 -3.40 -74.00 -11.06
C LYS A 2 -4.23 -72.93 -11.79
N LEU A 3 -4.76 -71.93 -11.08
CA LEU A 3 -5.36 -70.75 -11.69
C LEU A 3 -4.46 -69.56 -11.46
N ILE A 4 -4.01 -69.00 -12.58
CA ILE A 4 -3.02 -67.95 -12.76
C ILE A 4 -3.66 -66.60 -12.41
N ARG A 5 -3.04 -65.85 -11.50
CA ARG A 5 -3.40 -64.45 -11.21
C ARG A 5 -2.80 -63.56 -12.30
N VAL A 6 -3.66 -62.98 -13.13
CA VAL A 6 -3.30 -61.93 -14.09
C VAL A 6 -3.24 -60.60 -13.33
N TRP A 7 -2.05 -59.98 -13.30
CA TRP A 7 -1.85 -58.63 -12.78
C TRP A 7 -2.09 -57.63 -13.92
N LEU A 8 -3.08 -56.76 -13.77
CA LEU A 8 -3.30 -55.59 -14.63
C LEU A 8 -2.45 -54.44 -14.09
N SER A 9 -1.40 -54.07 -14.83
CA SER A 9 -0.59 -52.89 -14.56
C SER A 9 -1.34 -51.63 -14.99
N LEU A 10 -1.74 -50.82 -14.03
CA LEU A 10 -2.33 -49.49 -14.25
C LEU A 10 -1.19 -48.48 -14.46
N ALA A 11 -0.98 -48.03 -15.69
CA ALA A 11 -0.04 -46.95 -16.00
C ALA A 11 -0.67 -45.60 -15.62
N ALA A 12 -0.21 -45.00 -14.51
CA ALA A 12 -0.57 -43.64 -14.13
C ALA A 12 0.24 -42.63 -14.96
N ALA A 13 -0.42 -41.94 -15.88
CA ALA A 13 0.15 -40.79 -16.56
C ALA A 13 0.19 -39.60 -15.59
N VAL A 14 1.35 -39.34 -15.00
CA VAL A 14 1.61 -38.13 -14.21
C VAL A 14 1.75 -36.96 -15.17
N GLY A 15 0.68 -36.18 -15.32
CA GLY A 15 0.73 -34.89 -16.00
C GLY A 15 1.54 -33.91 -15.15
N ILE A 16 2.74 -33.55 -15.62
CA ILE A 16 3.53 -32.47 -15.04
C ILE A 16 2.78 -31.17 -15.33
N ALA A 17 2.06 -30.65 -14.33
CA ALA A 17 1.56 -29.29 -14.35
C ALA A 17 2.78 -28.37 -14.31
N VAL A 18 3.15 -27.80 -15.46
CA VAL A 18 4.12 -26.70 -15.51
C VAL A 18 3.43 -25.51 -14.89
N SER A 19 3.66 -25.29 -13.60
CA SER A 19 3.36 -24.04 -12.91
C SER A 19 4.20 -22.95 -13.58
N ALA A 20 3.59 -22.20 -14.50
CA ALA A 20 4.18 -20.96 -14.99
C ALA A 20 4.44 -20.08 -13.77
N PRO A 21 5.61 -19.42 -13.67
CA PRO A 21 5.85 -18.48 -12.59
C PRO A 21 4.75 -17.42 -12.65
N ALA A 22 3.98 -17.30 -11.57
CA ALA A 22 3.11 -16.15 -11.38
C ALA A 22 4.01 -14.92 -11.48
N MET A 23 3.79 -14.07 -12.48
CA MET A 23 4.45 -12.77 -12.52
C MET A 23 4.05 -12.05 -11.23
N ALA A 24 4.99 -11.93 -10.29
CA ALA A 24 4.78 -11.11 -9.11
C ALA A 24 4.59 -9.68 -9.60
N GLN A 25 3.43 -9.10 -9.29
CA GLN A 25 3.18 -7.68 -9.51
C GLN A 25 4.22 -6.91 -8.69
N GLU A 26 4.89 -5.95 -9.31
CA GLU A 26 5.77 -5.04 -8.57
C GLU A 26 4.90 -4.22 -7.61
N LYS A 27 5.33 -4.08 -6.36
CA LYS A 27 4.58 -3.33 -5.34
C LYS A 27 5.37 -2.18 -4.76
N ALA A 28 6.70 -2.20 -4.92
CA ALA A 28 7.60 -1.19 -4.42
C ALA A 28 8.42 -0.57 -5.56
N GLY A 29 8.78 0.70 -5.37
CA GLY A 29 9.61 1.45 -6.29
C GLY A 29 10.50 2.43 -5.55
N VAL A 30 11.75 2.55 -6.02
CA VAL A 30 12.77 3.44 -5.45
C VAL A 30 13.31 4.32 -6.56
N ARG A 31 13.37 5.63 -6.30
CA ARG A 31 13.92 6.60 -7.23
C ARG A 31 15.39 6.31 -7.52
N PRO A 32 15.84 6.28 -8.79
CA PRO A 32 17.26 6.14 -9.09
C PRO A 32 18.13 7.20 -8.40
N GLY A 33 19.19 6.76 -7.73
CA GLY A 33 20.13 7.61 -6.99
C GLY A 33 19.66 8.04 -5.60
N PHE A 34 18.48 7.63 -5.16
CA PHE A 34 18.09 7.69 -3.75
C PHE A 34 18.76 6.54 -2.99
N GLU A 35 19.35 6.86 -1.84
CA GLU A 35 20.02 5.89 -0.96
C GLU A 35 19.45 6.05 0.44
N GLU A 36 19.18 4.93 1.12
CA GLU A 36 18.61 4.93 2.48
C GLU A 36 19.40 5.79 3.48
N THR A 37 20.73 5.82 3.34
CA THR A 37 21.61 6.63 4.20
C THR A 37 21.33 8.13 4.14
N GLN A 38 20.64 8.63 3.10
CA GLN A 38 20.27 10.03 2.96
C GLN A 38 19.18 10.47 3.94
N ILE A 39 18.42 9.54 4.52
CA ILE A 39 17.34 9.83 5.46
C ILE A 39 17.60 9.29 6.87
N ALA A 40 18.73 8.64 7.10
CA ALA A 40 19.08 8.09 8.41
C ALA A 40 19.26 9.23 9.43
N GLY A 41 18.51 9.19 10.53
CA GLY A 41 18.50 10.22 11.57
C GLY A 41 17.77 11.52 11.19
N GLU A 42 17.20 11.60 9.99
CA GLU A 42 16.43 12.77 9.54
C GLU A 42 15.02 12.76 10.13
N LYS A 43 14.40 13.95 10.16
CA LYS A 43 12.98 14.09 10.45
C LYS A 43 12.15 13.87 9.20
N ILE A 44 11.12 13.06 9.33
CA ILE A 44 10.14 12.81 8.29
C ILE A 44 8.78 13.22 8.83
N VAL A 45 8.11 14.18 8.19
CA VAL A 45 6.75 14.53 8.58
C VAL A 45 5.79 13.43 8.12
N LEU A 46 5.16 12.76 9.08
CA LEU A 46 4.05 11.85 8.81
C LEU A 46 2.77 12.68 8.68
N PHE A 47 2.26 12.78 7.47
CA PHE A 47 0.94 13.35 7.24
C PHE A 47 -0.13 12.41 7.80
N ARG A 48 -1.25 12.96 8.27
CA ARG A 48 -2.37 12.14 8.75
C ARG A 48 -2.77 11.18 7.63
N PRO A 49 -2.73 9.85 7.83
CA PRO A 49 -3.08 8.91 6.77
C PRO A 49 -4.51 9.15 6.25
N ASP A 50 -4.71 9.09 4.93
CA ASP A 50 -6.06 9.04 4.35
C ASP A 50 -6.61 7.62 4.49
N ILE A 51 -7.74 7.49 5.18
CA ILE A 51 -8.30 6.20 5.58
C ILE A 51 -9.78 6.21 5.20
N LYS A 52 -10.16 5.27 4.34
CA LYS A 52 -11.54 5.07 3.88
C LYS A 52 -11.95 3.63 4.19
N VAL A 53 -12.92 3.45 5.08
CA VAL A 53 -13.42 2.11 5.43
C VAL A 53 -14.92 2.06 5.28
N GLY A 54 -15.41 0.99 4.63
CA GLY A 54 -16.83 0.82 4.39
C GLY A 54 -17.21 -0.57 3.95
N GLU A 55 -18.47 -0.70 3.56
CA GLU A 55 -19.02 -1.92 2.98
C GLU A 55 -19.01 -1.84 1.46
N GLN A 56 -18.89 -3.00 0.82
CA GLN A 56 -19.17 -3.16 -0.60
C GLN A 56 -20.54 -3.82 -0.76
N SER A 57 -21.49 -3.05 -1.31
CA SER A 57 -22.84 -3.51 -1.58
C SER A 57 -22.85 -4.67 -2.59
N MET A 58 -23.98 -5.37 -2.73
CA MET A 58 -24.12 -6.44 -3.73
C MET A 58 -23.86 -5.95 -5.16
N GLY A 59 -24.17 -4.67 -5.45
CA GLY A 59 -23.90 -4.03 -6.74
C GLY A 59 -22.46 -3.55 -6.93
N GLY A 60 -21.57 -3.79 -5.95
CA GLY A 60 -20.18 -3.33 -5.99
C GLY A 60 -19.98 -1.88 -5.55
N LEU A 61 -21.03 -1.19 -5.10
CA LEU A 61 -20.97 0.20 -4.64
C LEU A 61 -20.31 0.29 -3.26
N PHE A 62 -19.46 1.30 -3.08
CA PHE A 62 -18.89 1.63 -1.78
C PHE A 62 -19.91 2.34 -0.88
N GLU A 63 -20.11 1.82 0.32
CA GLU A 63 -20.97 2.36 1.36
C GLU A 63 -20.11 2.74 2.58
N PRO A 64 -19.79 4.04 2.78
CA PRO A 64 -18.90 4.48 3.86
C PRO A 64 -19.43 4.11 5.25
N ARG A 65 -18.52 3.70 6.15
CA ARG A 65 -18.80 3.42 7.56
C ARG A 65 -17.92 4.29 8.44
N ALA A 66 -18.49 5.37 8.97
CA ALA A 66 -17.76 6.37 9.76
C ALA A 66 -17.09 5.73 10.98
N GLU A 67 -17.84 4.89 11.71
CA GLU A 67 -17.34 4.20 12.90
C GLU A 67 -16.16 3.26 12.59
N TRP A 68 -16.15 2.62 11.42
CA TRP A 68 -15.03 1.77 10.99
C TRP A 68 -13.82 2.61 10.56
N THR A 69 -14.08 3.73 9.89
CA THR A 69 -13.03 4.66 9.48
C THR A 69 -12.35 5.29 10.70
N ASP A 70 -13.11 5.69 11.72
CA ASP A 70 -12.55 6.23 12.96
C ASP A 70 -11.76 5.19 13.74
N THR A 71 -12.29 3.96 13.85
CA THR A 71 -11.57 2.84 14.48
C THR A 71 -10.24 2.56 13.77
N ALA A 72 -10.26 2.49 12.44
CA ALA A 72 -9.05 2.27 11.66
C ALA A 72 -8.04 3.41 11.81
N ARG A 73 -8.51 4.67 11.86
CA ARG A 73 -7.66 5.84 12.07
C ARG A 73 -6.94 5.81 13.41
N GLU A 74 -7.64 5.47 14.48
CA GLU A 74 -7.05 5.33 15.82
C GLU A 74 -6.01 4.21 15.85
N LEU A 75 -6.39 3.02 15.37
CA LEU A 75 -5.53 1.85 15.43
C LEU A 75 -4.29 2.01 14.54
N ILE A 76 -4.44 2.48 13.29
CA ILE A 76 -3.32 2.70 12.36
C ILE A 76 -2.39 3.78 12.91
N GLY A 77 -2.94 4.88 13.44
CA GLY A 77 -2.12 5.92 14.07
C GLY A 77 -1.28 5.37 15.23
N ALA A 78 -1.90 4.60 16.13
CA ALA A 78 -1.19 3.98 17.25
C ALA A 78 -0.13 2.97 16.78
N GLU A 79 -0.38 2.22 15.71
CA GLU A 79 0.58 1.24 15.20
C GLU A 79 1.74 1.89 14.43
N LEU A 80 1.50 3.00 13.74
CA LEU A 80 2.58 3.81 13.14
C LEU A 80 3.51 4.38 14.23
N GLU A 81 2.94 4.85 15.35
CA GLU A 81 3.73 5.28 16.51
C GLU A 81 4.56 4.12 17.11
N ARG A 82 4.04 2.90 17.11
CA ARG A 82 4.81 1.71 17.53
C ARG A 82 5.89 1.35 16.52
N ALA A 83 5.60 1.45 15.21
CA ALA A 83 6.53 1.11 14.15
C ALA A 83 7.80 1.98 14.17
N GLN A 84 7.70 3.21 14.68
CA GLN A 84 8.81 4.15 14.88
C GLN A 84 10.06 3.51 15.53
N VAL A 85 9.91 2.59 16.48
CA VAL A 85 11.06 1.98 17.18
C VAL A 85 11.95 1.15 16.27
N ASN A 86 11.46 0.77 15.09
CA ASN A 86 12.18 -0.02 14.10
C ASN A 86 12.69 0.85 12.94
N LEU A 87 12.55 2.17 13.03
CA LEU A 87 12.98 3.13 11.99
C LEU A 87 14.23 3.89 12.45
N SER A 88 15.14 4.14 11.51
CA SER A 88 16.36 4.92 11.73
C SER A 88 16.15 6.44 11.64
N ASN A 89 14.96 6.87 11.24
CA ASN A 89 14.52 8.27 11.15
C ASN A 89 13.52 8.61 12.26
N GLU A 90 13.24 9.91 12.44
CA GLU A 90 12.23 10.40 13.39
C GLU A 90 10.96 10.81 12.64
N LEU A 91 9.86 10.08 12.84
CA LEU A 91 8.54 10.47 12.36
C LEU A 91 7.98 11.57 13.26
N VAL A 92 7.71 12.73 12.67
CA VAL A 92 7.09 13.88 13.35
C VAL A 92 5.70 14.13 12.77
N LYS A 93 4.77 14.59 13.60
CA LYS A 93 3.43 14.97 13.13
C LYS A 93 3.48 16.35 12.50
N MET A 94 2.64 16.58 11.49
CA MET A 94 2.39 17.94 11.00
C MET A 94 1.88 18.80 12.16
N PRO A 95 2.39 20.03 12.36
CA PRO A 95 1.83 20.95 13.35
C PRO A 95 0.39 21.32 12.98
N GLU A 96 -0.30 21.95 13.92
CA GLU A 96 -1.60 22.58 13.62
C GLU A 96 -1.39 23.68 12.58
N LEU A 97 -2.20 23.65 11.52
CA LEU A 97 -2.16 24.57 10.40
C LEU A 97 -3.34 25.55 10.48
N ASP A 98 -3.18 26.72 9.88
CA ASP A 98 -4.33 27.59 9.59
C ASP A 98 -5.15 27.05 8.42
N ASP A 99 -6.28 27.68 8.12
CA ASP A 99 -7.23 27.19 7.11
C ASP A 99 -6.60 27.10 5.70
N GLU A 100 -5.73 28.04 5.33
CA GLU A 100 -5.09 28.08 4.01
C GLU A 100 -4.03 26.98 3.87
N ASP A 101 -3.16 26.84 4.87
CA ASP A 101 -2.13 25.80 4.86
C ASP A 101 -2.74 24.39 5.06
N ALA A 102 -3.88 24.28 5.73
CA ALA A 102 -4.65 23.03 5.83
C ALA A 102 -5.28 22.63 4.49
N GLU A 103 -5.87 23.57 3.76
CA GLU A 103 -6.40 23.34 2.41
C GLU A 103 -5.30 22.87 1.46
N LEU A 104 -4.13 23.52 1.52
CA LEU A 104 -2.95 23.11 0.74
C LEU A 104 -2.51 21.67 1.07
N LEU A 105 -2.50 21.29 2.35
CA LEU A 105 -2.18 19.92 2.74
C LEU A 105 -3.17 18.93 2.14
N ASP A 106 -4.48 19.21 2.22
CA ASP A 106 -5.53 18.36 1.66
C ASP A 106 -5.38 18.20 0.13
N GLU A 107 -5.04 19.29 -0.59
CA GLU A 107 -4.73 19.24 -2.03
C GLU A 107 -3.56 18.29 -2.32
N TYR A 108 -2.49 18.36 -1.54
CA TYR A 108 -1.33 17.49 -1.72
C TYR A 108 -1.60 16.04 -1.33
N GLN A 109 -2.48 15.79 -0.36
CA GLN A 109 -2.94 14.43 -0.06
C GLN A 109 -3.75 13.84 -1.22
N ALA A 110 -4.68 14.62 -1.80
CA ALA A 110 -5.44 14.19 -2.97
C ALA A 110 -4.55 14.01 -4.22
N LEU A 111 -3.53 14.86 -4.38
CA LEU A 111 -2.54 14.71 -5.44
C LEU A 111 -1.71 13.45 -5.24
N PHE A 112 -1.27 13.15 -4.01
CA PHE A 112 -0.56 11.92 -3.69
C PHE A 112 -1.40 10.69 -4.06
N ASP A 113 -2.67 10.63 -3.67
CA ASP A 113 -3.59 9.55 -4.06
C ASP A 113 -3.62 9.33 -5.58
N THR A 114 -3.77 10.42 -6.34
CA THR A 114 -3.82 10.39 -7.82
C THR A 114 -2.50 9.92 -8.44
N VAL A 115 -1.37 10.37 -7.88
CA VAL A 115 -0.04 9.96 -8.32
C VAL A 115 0.21 8.49 -7.95
N SER A 116 -0.20 8.02 -6.78
CA SER A 116 -0.12 6.63 -6.37
C SER A 116 -0.93 5.72 -7.30
N ASP A 117 -2.16 6.08 -7.65
CA ASP A 117 -2.96 5.33 -8.64
C ASP A 117 -2.24 5.26 -10.00
N SER A 118 -1.63 6.36 -10.43
CA SER A 118 -0.84 6.41 -11.67
C SER A 118 0.41 5.53 -11.61
N ILE A 119 1.11 5.50 -10.47
CA ILE A 119 2.28 4.63 -10.27
C ILE A 119 1.85 3.16 -10.28
N ILE A 120 0.78 2.81 -9.55
CA ILE A 120 0.25 1.43 -9.54
C ILE A 120 -0.07 0.97 -10.95
N GLU A 121 -0.81 1.79 -11.70
CA GLU A 121 -1.25 1.47 -13.06
C GLU A 121 -0.08 1.42 -14.06
N TYR A 122 0.81 2.42 -14.05
CA TYR A 122 1.76 2.62 -15.13
C TYR A 122 3.21 2.23 -14.81
N GLN A 123 3.54 2.00 -13.55
CA GLN A 123 4.88 1.55 -13.12
C GLN A 123 4.85 0.08 -12.72
N PHE A 124 3.94 -0.25 -11.80
CA PHE A 124 3.88 -1.53 -11.10
C PHE A 124 3.13 -2.62 -11.84
N PHE A 125 2.30 -2.25 -12.82
CA PHE A 125 1.68 -3.19 -13.74
C PHE A 125 2.45 -3.21 -15.07
N PRO A 126 3.32 -4.22 -15.32
CA PRO A 126 4.22 -4.22 -16.49
C PRO A 126 3.49 -4.13 -17.83
N GLY A 127 2.25 -4.63 -17.91
CA GLY A 127 1.42 -4.58 -19.11
C GLY A 127 0.98 -3.18 -19.52
N ASN A 128 0.95 -2.22 -18.60
CA ASN A 128 0.45 -0.86 -18.83
C ASN A 128 1.57 0.19 -18.83
N ARG A 129 2.85 -0.22 -18.75
CA ARG A 129 3.99 0.70 -18.74
C ARG A 129 3.97 1.68 -19.91
N LEU A 130 4.13 2.97 -19.61
CA LEU A 130 4.04 4.03 -20.60
C LEU A 130 5.17 3.95 -21.64
N PRO A 131 4.87 3.89 -22.95
CA PRO A 131 5.89 3.81 -24.00
C PRO A 131 6.87 4.98 -24.03
N THR A 132 6.46 6.14 -23.51
CA THR A 132 7.26 7.36 -23.43
C THR A 132 8.27 7.34 -22.27
N ARG A 133 8.08 6.47 -21.26
CA ARG A 133 9.01 6.28 -20.12
C ARG A 133 9.98 5.12 -20.39
N LYS A 134 10.82 5.30 -21.40
CA LYS A 134 11.66 4.25 -22.00
C LYS A 134 12.63 3.52 -21.05
N GLY A 135 13.04 4.16 -19.94
CA GLY A 135 13.92 3.56 -18.94
C GLY A 135 13.21 2.67 -17.92
N GLY A 136 11.88 2.80 -17.79
CA GLY A 136 11.14 2.19 -16.67
C GLY A 136 11.55 2.75 -15.30
N ASP A 137 12.34 3.83 -15.27
CA ASP A 137 12.83 4.44 -14.05
C ASP A 137 11.68 4.95 -13.19
N PHE A 138 11.80 4.71 -11.88
CA PHE A 138 10.87 5.26 -10.90
C PHE A 138 11.12 6.77 -10.72
N ASP A 139 10.54 7.58 -11.61
CA ASP A 139 10.66 9.04 -11.60
C ASP A 139 9.28 9.68 -11.54
N TRP A 140 8.80 9.89 -10.31
CA TRP A 140 7.48 10.48 -10.04
C TRP A 140 7.64 11.68 -9.09
N THR A 141 6.70 12.62 -9.16
CA THR A 141 6.76 13.84 -8.38
C THR A 141 5.36 14.38 -8.10
N LEU A 142 5.19 14.98 -6.91
CA LEU A 142 4.05 15.82 -6.54
C LEU A 142 4.26 17.28 -6.98
N GLY A 143 5.42 17.60 -7.57
CA GLY A 143 5.80 18.92 -8.01
C GLY A 143 6.41 19.78 -6.89
N PRO A 144 7.09 20.88 -7.25
CA PRO A 144 7.92 21.66 -6.31
C PRO A 144 7.14 22.42 -5.24
N GLY A 145 5.81 22.54 -5.36
CA GLY A 145 4.99 23.24 -4.35
C GLY A 145 4.90 22.51 -3.01
N THR A 146 5.32 21.24 -2.92
CA THR A 146 5.49 20.54 -1.63
C THR A 146 6.49 21.23 -0.70
N SER A 147 7.32 22.15 -1.22
CA SER A 147 8.31 22.89 -0.42
C SER A 147 7.65 23.70 0.69
N ARG A 148 6.42 24.18 0.47
CA ARG A 148 5.61 24.80 1.52
C ARG A 148 5.32 23.85 2.68
N LEU A 149 5.04 22.56 2.41
CA LEU A 149 4.87 21.55 3.46
C LEU A 149 6.17 21.31 4.23
N ALA A 150 7.32 21.42 3.57
CA ALA A 150 8.63 21.35 4.23
C ALA A 150 8.84 22.52 5.20
N GLU A 151 8.47 23.74 4.78
CA GLU A 151 8.54 24.94 5.62
C GLU A 151 7.65 24.82 6.86
N LEU A 152 6.41 24.36 6.67
CA LEU A 152 5.42 24.23 7.75
C LEU A 152 5.80 23.16 8.76
N SER A 153 6.28 22.01 8.29
CA SER A 153 6.67 20.89 9.16
C SER A 153 8.07 21.03 9.77
N GLY A 154 8.94 21.82 9.14
CA GLY A 154 10.38 21.84 9.44
C GLY A 154 11.11 20.55 9.04
N ALA A 155 10.46 19.65 8.29
CA ALA A 155 11.02 18.39 7.81
C ALA A 155 11.32 18.46 6.31
N ARG A 156 12.45 17.91 5.88
CA ARG A 156 12.79 17.82 4.45
C ARG A 156 11.96 16.75 3.74
N TYR A 157 11.60 15.70 4.45
CA TYR A 157 10.93 14.53 3.89
C TYR A 157 9.53 14.41 4.45
N GLY A 158 8.60 13.94 3.62
CA GLY A 158 7.21 13.67 4.00
C GLY A 158 6.83 12.23 3.71
N LEU A 159 6.11 11.61 4.64
CA LEU A 159 5.52 10.29 4.48
C LEU A 159 4.01 10.43 4.32
N PHE A 160 3.53 10.08 3.13
CA PHE A 160 2.12 9.98 2.81
C PHE A 160 1.68 8.53 2.92
N ILE A 161 0.50 8.30 3.49
CA ILE A 161 -0.11 6.98 3.62
C ILE A 161 -1.58 7.09 3.25
N MET A 162 -2.05 6.18 2.41
CA MET A 162 -3.47 6.03 2.09
C MET A 162 -3.88 4.57 2.20
N THR A 163 -5.11 4.32 2.62
CA THR A 163 -5.68 2.98 2.70
C THR A 163 -7.19 3.02 2.48
N GLU A 164 -7.68 2.05 1.70
CA GLU A 164 -9.10 1.89 1.40
C GLU A 164 -9.51 0.43 1.55
N ASP A 165 -10.49 0.20 2.43
CA ASP A 165 -11.06 -1.11 2.72
C ASP A 165 -12.57 -1.11 2.47
N GLN A 166 -13.01 -2.01 1.59
CA GLN A 166 -14.41 -2.25 1.29
C GLN A 166 -14.75 -3.72 1.59
N TYR A 167 -15.37 -3.96 2.75
CA TYR A 167 -15.75 -5.30 3.17
C TYR A 167 -17.07 -5.72 2.52
N GLY A 168 -17.11 -6.90 1.90
CA GLY A 168 -18.35 -7.40 1.30
C GLY A 168 -19.51 -7.45 2.30
N SER A 169 -20.62 -6.82 1.96
CA SER A 169 -21.89 -6.90 2.70
C SER A 169 -22.35 -8.36 2.84
N THR A 170 -23.24 -8.63 3.82
CA THR A 170 -23.82 -9.97 4.02
C THR A 170 -24.45 -10.53 2.73
N GLY A 171 -25.17 -9.70 1.97
CA GLY A 171 -25.74 -10.10 0.68
C GLY A 171 -24.69 -10.48 -0.36
N ARG A 172 -23.58 -9.73 -0.44
CA ARG A 172 -22.48 -10.02 -1.37
C ARG A 172 -21.71 -11.28 -1.00
N LYS A 173 -21.48 -11.53 0.30
CA LYS A 173 -20.86 -12.77 0.78
C LYS A 173 -21.69 -14.01 0.41
N ILE A 174 -23.03 -13.91 0.49
CA ILE A 174 -23.93 -14.97 0.02
C ILE A 174 -23.81 -15.14 -1.51
N ALA A 175 -23.78 -14.04 -2.27
CA ALA A 175 -23.64 -14.09 -3.73
C ALA A 175 -22.31 -14.72 -4.18
N GLN A 176 -21.19 -14.46 -3.49
CA GLN A 176 -19.88 -15.04 -3.81
C GLN A 176 -19.87 -16.57 -3.82
N LEU A 177 -20.71 -17.22 -3.00
CA LEU A 177 -20.87 -18.67 -2.99
C LEU A 177 -21.38 -19.23 -4.34
N PHE A 178 -22.01 -18.38 -5.17
CA PHE A 178 -22.59 -18.74 -6.45
C PHE A 178 -21.85 -18.16 -7.67
N ILE A 179 -21.17 -17.01 -7.54
CA ILE A 179 -20.62 -16.25 -8.69
C ILE A 179 -19.12 -15.90 -8.62
N GLY A 180 -18.33 -16.40 -7.66
CA GLY A 180 -16.86 -16.30 -7.71
C GLY A 180 -16.30 -14.87 -7.82
N VAL A 181 -16.96 -13.90 -7.19
CA VAL A 181 -16.59 -12.47 -7.22
C VAL A 181 -15.51 -12.17 -6.16
N GLN A 182 -14.61 -11.21 -6.43
CA GLN A 182 -13.59 -10.76 -5.48
C GLN A 182 -14.20 -10.33 -4.12
N SER A 183 -13.54 -10.73 -3.03
CA SER A 183 -14.01 -10.63 -1.63
C SER A 183 -14.32 -9.21 -1.14
N GLY A 184 -13.68 -8.21 -1.74
CA GLY A 184 -13.67 -6.82 -1.30
C GLY A 184 -12.58 -6.04 -2.03
N VAL A 185 -12.45 -4.77 -1.67
CA VAL A 185 -11.31 -3.91 -2.05
C VAL A 185 -10.46 -3.73 -0.80
N HIS A 186 -9.16 -3.98 -0.92
CA HIS A 186 -8.21 -3.78 0.17
C HIS A 186 -6.94 -3.20 -0.43
N LYS A 187 -6.93 -1.88 -0.67
CA LYS A 187 -5.77 -1.20 -1.26
C LYS A 187 -5.09 -0.31 -0.24
N GLY A 188 -3.78 -0.15 -0.39
CA GLY A 188 -3.02 0.81 0.39
C GLY A 188 -1.75 1.22 -0.30
N ALA A 189 -1.29 2.42 0.00
CA ALA A 189 -0.03 2.96 -0.47
C ALA A 189 0.67 3.74 0.65
N ALA A 190 1.99 3.64 0.70
CA ALA A 190 2.86 4.50 1.49
C ALA A 190 3.93 5.08 0.57
N GLY A 191 4.21 6.38 0.68
CA GLY A 191 5.16 7.07 -0.19
C GLY A 191 6.01 8.08 0.58
N LEU A 192 7.32 7.97 0.40
CA LEU A 192 8.30 8.90 0.91
C LEU A 192 8.62 9.95 -0.16
N VAL A 193 8.49 11.23 0.19
CA VAL A 193 8.66 12.35 -0.74
C VAL A 193 9.75 13.30 -0.22
N ASP A 194 10.68 13.71 -1.08
CA ASP A 194 11.52 14.89 -0.82
C ASP A 194 10.65 16.13 -0.99
N LEU A 195 10.29 16.79 0.11
CA LEU A 195 9.35 17.90 0.07
C LEU A 195 9.95 19.15 -0.59
N GLN A 196 11.28 19.31 -0.68
CA GLN A 196 11.87 20.46 -1.38
C GLN A 196 11.67 20.36 -2.89
N THR A 197 11.66 19.14 -3.44
CA THR A 197 11.58 18.90 -4.89
C THR A 197 10.24 18.32 -5.35
N GLY A 198 9.48 17.73 -4.42
CA GLY A 198 8.27 16.96 -4.68
C GLY A 198 8.53 15.54 -5.19
N HIS A 199 9.78 15.12 -5.36
CA HIS A 199 10.09 13.80 -5.89
C HIS A 199 9.67 12.69 -4.93
N VAL A 200 8.96 11.70 -5.46
CA VAL A 200 8.68 10.45 -4.75
C VAL A 200 9.97 9.63 -4.76
N LEU A 201 10.57 9.46 -3.59
CA LEU A 201 11.85 8.78 -3.39
C LEU A 201 11.67 7.26 -3.24
N TRP A 202 10.60 6.88 -2.56
CA TRP A 202 10.20 5.49 -2.36
C TRP A 202 8.68 5.43 -2.31
N MET A 203 8.12 4.35 -2.82
CA MET A 203 6.72 4.03 -2.64
C MET A 203 6.53 2.53 -2.53
N ASN A 204 5.62 2.11 -1.66
CA ASN A 204 5.07 0.77 -1.64
C ASN A 204 3.54 0.85 -1.75
N ALA A 205 2.94 0.04 -2.61
CA ALA A 205 1.51 0.00 -2.84
C ALA A 205 1.03 -1.39 -3.24
N ASP A 206 -0.12 -1.78 -2.73
CA ASP A 206 -0.75 -3.07 -3.00
C ASP A 206 -2.27 -2.89 -3.11
N LEU A 207 -2.88 -3.53 -4.10
CA LEU A 207 -4.34 -3.59 -4.29
C LEU A 207 -4.98 -4.74 -3.51
N GLN A 208 -4.17 -5.54 -2.82
CA GLN A 208 -4.56 -6.68 -2.00
C GLN A 208 -3.87 -6.67 -0.63
N MET A 209 -3.81 -5.48 0.00
CA MET A 209 -3.33 -5.33 1.37
C MET A 209 -4.10 -6.25 2.32
N GLY A 210 -3.38 -6.89 3.22
CA GLY A 210 -3.94 -7.76 4.24
C GLY A 210 -4.26 -7.03 5.54
N GLY A 211 -4.92 -7.77 6.43
CA GLY A 211 -5.31 -7.28 7.76
C GLY A 211 -6.65 -6.56 7.75
N ASP A 212 -7.49 -6.86 8.74
CA ASP A 212 -8.72 -6.13 8.99
C ASP A 212 -8.40 -4.86 9.79
N VAL A 213 -8.60 -3.68 9.19
CA VAL A 213 -8.21 -2.41 9.81
C VAL A 213 -9.11 -2.02 10.98
N ARG A 214 -10.16 -2.80 11.25
CA ARG A 214 -11.10 -2.58 12.36
C ARG A 214 -10.66 -3.27 13.66
N ASP A 215 -9.57 -4.04 13.63
CA ASP A 215 -9.00 -4.68 14.82
C ASP A 215 -7.48 -4.53 14.87
N ALA A 216 -6.91 -4.71 16.07
CA ALA A 216 -5.51 -4.41 16.34
C ALA A 216 -4.54 -5.35 15.61
N GLU A 217 -4.85 -6.64 15.49
CA GLU A 217 -3.97 -7.62 14.82
C GLU A 217 -3.96 -7.39 13.31
N GLY A 218 -5.12 -7.08 12.73
CA GLY A 218 -5.25 -6.71 11.34
C GLY A 218 -4.48 -5.43 11.01
N VAL A 219 -4.57 -4.41 11.86
CA VAL A 219 -3.78 -3.17 11.69
C VAL A 219 -2.27 -3.41 11.80
N LYS A 220 -1.81 -4.24 12.73
CA LYS A 220 -0.39 -4.63 12.81
C LYS A 220 0.10 -5.28 11.53
N LYS A 221 -0.72 -6.10 10.89
CA LYS A 221 -0.40 -6.64 9.56
C LYS A 221 -0.41 -5.54 8.50
N ARG A 222 -1.43 -4.66 8.50
CA ARG A 222 -1.57 -3.57 7.53
C ARG A 222 -0.38 -2.62 7.54
N VAL A 223 0.00 -2.10 8.70
CA VAL A 223 1.12 -1.14 8.83
C VAL A 223 2.44 -1.78 8.43
N ARG A 224 2.67 -3.04 8.81
CA ARG A 224 3.86 -3.78 8.38
C ARG A 224 3.93 -3.92 6.86
N GLN A 225 2.82 -4.23 6.20
CA GLN A 225 2.79 -4.32 4.75
C GLN A 225 2.94 -2.95 4.09
N LEU A 226 2.33 -1.89 4.63
CA LEU A 226 2.51 -0.53 4.11
C LEU A 226 3.97 -0.08 4.17
N LEU A 227 4.65 -0.36 5.28
CA LEU A 227 6.06 0.01 5.51
C LEU A 227 7.05 -1.09 5.10
N GLU A 228 6.61 -2.09 4.34
CA GLU A 228 7.48 -3.16 3.83
C GLU A 228 8.57 -2.55 2.94
N ASP A 229 9.83 -2.88 3.23
CA ASP A 229 11.01 -2.30 2.58
C ASP A 229 11.11 -0.76 2.68
N PHE A 230 10.47 -0.15 3.68
CA PHE A 230 10.61 1.28 3.93
C PHE A 230 12.09 1.62 4.19
N PRO A 231 12.66 2.64 3.51
CA PRO A 231 14.04 3.04 3.72
C PRO A 231 14.23 3.48 5.18
N GLY A 232 15.24 2.92 5.85
CA GLY A 232 15.51 3.19 7.26
C GLY A 232 14.85 2.20 8.20
N SER A 233 14.09 1.22 7.71
CA SER A 233 13.55 0.15 8.54
C SER A 233 14.61 -0.91 8.87
N THR A 234 14.63 -1.37 10.12
CA THR A 234 15.39 -2.58 10.47
C THR A 234 14.63 -3.79 9.94
N PRO A 235 15.27 -4.73 9.21
CA PRO A 235 14.59 -5.94 8.75
C PRO A 235 13.92 -6.65 9.93
N ALA A 236 12.64 -7.02 9.79
CA ALA A 236 11.96 -7.80 10.80
C ALA A 236 12.74 -9.11 11.03
N ALA A 237 13.07 -9.43 12.28
CA ALA A 237 13.59 -10.75 12.61
C ALA A 237 12.53 -11.79 12.20
N GLU A 238 12.90 -12.71 11.32
CA GLU A 238 12.05 -13.84 10.87
C GLU A 238 11.56 -14.72 12.03
#